data_AF-A0AAV9BK35-F1
#
_entry.id   AF-A0AAV9BK35-F1
#
_cell.length_a   1.000
_cell.length_b   1.000
_cell.length_c   1.000
_cell.angle_alpha   90.00
_cell.angle_beta   90.00
_cell.angle_gamma   90.00
#
_symmetry.space_group_name_H-M   'P 1'
#
loop_
_entity.id
_entity.type
_entity.pdbx_description
1 polymer ?
#
loop_
_entity_poly.entity_id
_entity_poly.type
_entity_poly.pdbx_seq_one_letter_code
_entity_poly.pdbx_strand_id
1 'polypeptide(L)'
;MVVVGKERRVFFVEPFVLGMDPLKDLIELGRKDGSFSREGWAGEKAIFVDVDAILFEHLLWLLFNDDCSSLFQLDLKEIVEFYSQDS
;
A
#
# COMPACT_ATOMS: atom_id res chain seq x y z
N MET A 1 -11.56 0.28 -5.22
CA MET A 1 -11.35 -0.09 -3.81
C MET A 1 -10.05 -0.86 -3.67
N VAL A 2 -9.34 -0.65 -2.57
CA VAL A 2 -8.11 -1.38 -2.24
C VAL A 2 -8.37 -2.18 -0.97
N VAL A 3 -8.05 -3.45 -0.99
CA VAL A 3 -8.19 -4.36 0.15
C VAL A 3 -6.77 -4.66 0.63
N VAL A 4 -6.50 -4.40 1.91
CA VAL A 4 -5.15 -4.43 2.47
C VAL A 4 -5.05 -5.41 3.62
N GLY A 5 -4.00 -6.23 3.58
CA GLY A 5 -3.58 -7.13 4.64
C GLY A 5 -4.51 -8.32 4.87
N LYS A 6 -4.11 -9.18 5.80
CA LYS A 6 -4.85 -10.38 6.22
C LYS A 6 -6.22 -10.04 6.81
N GLU A 7 -6.35 -8.88 7.47
CA GLU A 7 -7.62 -8.39 8.01
C GLU A 7 -8.59 -7.90 6.93
N ARG A 8 -8.15 -7.84 5.65
CA ARG A 8 -8.94 -7.41 4.50
C ARG A 8 -9.57 -6.03 4.71
N ARG A 9 -8.82 -5.09 5.29
CA ARG A 9 -9.27 -3.70 5.47
C ARG A 9 -9.51 -3.05 4.12
N VAL A 10 -10.63 -2.35 3.96
CA VAL A 10 -11.01 -1.72 2.70
C VAL A 10 -10.71 -0.24 2.73
N PHE A 11 -9.93 0.21 1.75
CA PHE A 11 -9.58 1.61 1.53
C PHE A 11 -10.22 2.12 0.24
N PHE A 12 -10.87 3.28 0.33
CA PHE A 12 -11.43 4.00 -0.80
C PHE A 12 -10.46 5.10 -1.21
N VAL A 13 -9.59 4.78 -2.17
CA VAL A 13 -8.60 5.70 -2.71
C VAL A 13 -8.80 5.87 -4.21
N GLU A 14 -8.48 7.06 -4.70
CA GLU A 14 -8.55 7.39 -6.11
C GLU A 14 -7.53 6.56 -6.91
N PRO A 15 -7.84 6.13 -8.15
CA PRO A 15 -6.93 5.28 -8.93
C PRO A 15 -5.55 5.88 -9.17
N PHE A 16 -5.45 7.22 -9.26
CA PHE A 16 -4.17 7.90 -9.50
C PHE A 16 -3.23 7.82 -8.30
N VAL A 17 -3.77 7.76 -7.07
CA VAL A 17 -3.00 7.66 -5.81
C VAL A 17 -2.13 6.40 -5.81
N LEU A 18 -2.63 5.30 -6.37
CA LEU A 18 -1.89 4.04 -6.50
C LEU A 18 -0.76 4.10 -7.54
N GLY A 19 -0.76 5.11 -8.40
CA GLY A 19 0.31 5.38 -9.36
C GLY A 19 1.35 6.38 -8.85
N MET A 20 1.18 6.92 -7.65
CA MET A 20 2.11 7.86 -7.03
C MET A 20 3.11 7.13 -6.15
N ASP A 21 4.35 7.60 -6.13
CA ASP A 21 5.34 7.13 -5.17
C ASP A 21 4.96 7.64 -3.76
N PRO A 22 5.12 6.82 -2.71
CA PRO A 22 5.75 5.49 -2.66
C PRO A 22 4.77 4.31 -2.87
N LEU A 23 3.47 4.57 -3.08
CA LEU A 23 2.46 3.52 -3.21
C LEU A 23 2.65 2.67 -4.46
N LYS A 24 3.11 3.29 -5.55
CA LYS A 24 3.48 2.58 -6.78
C LYS A 24 4.59 1.56 -6.51
N ASP A 25 5.67 1.96 -5.85
CA ASP A 25 6.78 1.07 -5.50
C ASP A 25 6.33 -0.08 -4.60
N LEU A 26 5.45 0.20 -3.63
CA LEU A 26 4.86 -0.83 -2.77
C LEU A 26 4.06 -1.88 -3.56
N ILE A 27 3.25 -1.42 -4.52
CA ILE A 27 2.47 -2.30 -5.40
C ILE A 27 3.38 -3.13 -6.31
N GLU A 28 4.42 -2.51 -6.87
CA GLU A 28 5.39 -3.22 -7.71
C GLU A 28 6.19 -4.24 -6.91
N LEU A 29 6.55 -3.93 -5.66
CA LEU A 29 7.20 -4.86 -4.73
C LEU A 29 6.31 -6.06 -4.43
N GLY A 30 5.05 -5.82 -4.04
CA GLY A 30 4.09 -6.91 -3.76
C GLY A 30 3.77 -7.75 -5.01
N ARG A 31 3.75 -7.14 -6.20
CA ARG A 31 3.55 -7.86 -7.46
C ARG A 31 4.72 -8.78 -7.81
N LYS A 32 5.94 -8.41 -7.42
CA LYS A 32 7.13 -9.23 -7.61
C LYS A 32 7.20 -10.41 -6.63
N ASP A 33 6.68 -10.21 -5.41
CA ASP A 33 6.63 -11.24 -4.36
C ASP A 33 5.43 -12.21 -4.52
N GLY A 34 4.48 -11.88 -5.41
CA GLY A 34 3.26 -12.67 -5.62
C GLY A 34 2.16 -12.38 -4.58
N SER A 35 2.41 -11.40 -3.71
CA SER A 35 1.52 -10.96 -2.64
C SER A 35 0.45 -9.94 -3.13
N PHE A 36 0.51 -9.57 -4.41
CA PHE A 36 -0.47 -8.72 -5.07
C PHE A 36 -1.33 -9.52 -6.06
N SER A 37 -2.65 -9.55 -5.84
CA SER A 37 -3.62 -10.13 -6.76
C SER A 37 -4.68 -9.10 -7.17
N ARG A 38 -5.01 -9.08 -8.46
CA ARG A 38 -6.15 -8.31 -8.97
C ARG A 38 -7.37 -9.21 -8.99
N GLU A 39 -7.88 -9.58 -7.82
CA GLU A 39 -9.11 -10.35 -7.72
C GLU A 39 -10.32 -9.42 -7.88
N GLY A 40 -11.09 -9.63 -8.94
CA GLY A 40 -12.37 -8.98 -9.13
C GLY A 40 -13.41 -9.61 -8.21
N TRP A 41 -13.75 -8.97 -7.11
CA TRP A 41 -14.91 -9.37 -6.32
C TRP A 41 -16.17 -8.88 -7.07
N ALA A 42 -16.94 -9.82 -7.63
CA ALA A 42 -18.28 -9.57 -8.17
C ALA A 42 -18.38 -8.35 -9.13
N GLY A 43 -17.51 -8.26 -10.14
CA GLY A 43 -17.62 -7.26 -11.21
C GLY A 43 -16.99 -5.89 -10.91
N GLU A 44 -16.60 -5.61 -9.67
CA GLU A 44 -15.81 -4.42 -9.32
C GLU A 44 -14.32 -4.75 -9.20
N LYS A 45 -13.48 -3.89 -9.82
CA LYS A 45 -12.02 -4.02 -9.78
C LYS A 45 -11.51 -3.66 -8.38
N ALA A 46 -11.43 -4.65 -7.50
CA ALA A 46 -10.68 -4.53 -6.25
C ALA A 46 -9.19 -4.79 -6.50
N ILE A 47 -8.35 -4.11 -5.72
CA ILE A 47 -6.90 -4.33 -5.69
C ILE A 47 -6.56 -4.91 -4.33
N PHE A 48 -5.97 -6.11 -4.30
CA PHE A 48 -5.51 -6.70 -3.04
C PHE A 48 -4.03 -6.40 -2.83
N VAL A 49 -3.68 -5.88 -1.66
CA VAL A 49 -2.30 -5.55 -1.25
C VAL A 49 -2.02 -6.29 0.05
N ASP A 50 -1.17 -7.32 -0.01
CA ASP A 50 -0.76 -8.07 1.17
C ASP A 50 0.37 -7.35 1.92
N VAL A 51 -0.01 -6.25 2.56
CA VAL A 51 0.82 -5.46 3.48
C VAL A 51 0.02 -5.18 4.74
N ASP A 52 0.69 -4.80 5.81
CA ASP A 52 0.00 -4.34 7.02
C ASP A 52 -0.90 -3.13 6.72
N ALA A 53 -2.09 -3.10 7.30
CA ALA A 53 -3.06 -2.05 7.01
C ALA A 53 -2.68 -0.70 7.64
N ILE A 54 -1.95 -0.69 8.75
CA ILE A 54 -1.41 0.52 9.39
C ILE A 54 -0.30 1.10 8.51
N LEU A 55 0.57 0.25 7.96
CA LEU A 55 1.58 0.68 6.98
C LEU A 55 0.93 1.39 5.79
N PHE A 56 -0.08 0.77 5.18
CA PHE A 56 -0.77 1.37 4.04
C PHE A 56 -1.47 2.70 4.38
N GLU A 57 -2.12 2.77 5.55
CA GLU A 57 -2.72 4.00 6.06
C GLU A 57 -1.68 5.12 6.29
N HIS A 58 -0.52 4.76 6.82
CA HIS A 58 0.59 5.70 7.04
C HIS A 58 1.13 6.28 5.73
N LEU A 59 1.32 5.43 4.71
CA LEU A 59 1.77 5.87 3.39
C LEU A 59 0.75 6.80 2.70
N LEU A 60 -0.55 6.50 2.86
CA LEU A 60 -1.61 7.40 2.39
C LEU A 60 -1.55 8.75 3.10
N TRP A 61 -1.42 8.74 4.43
CA TRP A 61 -1.34 9.96 5.22
C TRP A 61 -0.18 10.85 4.77
N LEU A 62 1.00 10.26 4.56
CA LEU A 62 2.17 10.99 4.07
C LEU A 62 1.96 11.57 2.67
N LEU A 63 1.34 10.80 1.76
CA LEU A 63 1.02 11.27 0.41
C LEU A 63 0.11 12.51 0.40
N PHE A 64 -0.89 12.54 1.29
CA PHE A 64 -1.85 13.65 1.36
C PHE A 64 -1.35 14.88 2.14
N ASN A 65 -0.32 14.73 2.97
CA ASN A 65 0.23 15.84 3.77
C ASN A 65 1.47 16.49 3.13
N ASP A 66 1.84 16.15 1.89
CA ASP A 66 2.96 16.73 1.12
C ASP A 66 4.36 16.60 1.79
N ASP A 67 4.45 15.79 2.85
CA ASP A 67 5.70 15.27 3.44
C ASP A 67 6.27 14.12 2.57
N CYS A 68 5.98 14.11 1.27
CA CYS A 68 6.62 13.22 0.31
C CYS A 68 8.15 13.41 0.31
N SER A 69 8.63 14.61 0.64
CA SER A 69 10.06 14.89 0.79
C SER A 69 10.69 14.17 1.99
N SER A 70 9.96 13.94 3.09
CA SER A 70 10.43 13.06 4.18
C SER A 70 10.30 11.58 3.80
N LEU A 71 9.33 11.19 2.97
CA LEU A 71 9.22 9.84 2.40
C LEU A 71 10.38 9.47 1.47
N PHE A 72 10.88 10.40 0.66
CA PHE A 72 12.05 10.17 -0.19
C PHE A 72 13.37 10.07 0.62
N GLN A 73 13.37 10.55 1.88
CA GLN A 73 14.48 10.38 2.82
C GLN A 73 14.32 9.15 3.73
N LEU A 74 13.09 8.70 3.95
CA LEU A 74 12.79 7.50 4.70
C LEU A 74 13.13 6.28 3.83
N ASP A 75 13.95 5.38 4.37
CA ASP A 75 14.21 4.11 3.70
C ASP A 75 12.91 3.29 3.72
N LEU A 76 12.22 3.19 2.58
CA LEU A 76 10.99 2.40 2.43
C LEU A 76 11.19 0.98 2.98
N LYS A 77 12.40 0.44 2.88
CA LYS A 77 12.75 -0.85 3.44
C LYS A 77 12.70 -0.84 4.97
N GLU A 78 13.23 0.18 5.63
CA GLU A 78 13.20 0.32 7.10
C GLU A 78 11.76 0.45 7.61
N ILE A 79 10.92 1.22 6.91
CA ILE A 79 9.50 1.33 7.24
C ILE A 79 8.82 -0.04 7.09
N VAL A 80 8.98 -0.71 5.95
CA VAL A 80 8.41 -2.05 5.75
C VAL A 80 8.91 -3.00 6.83
N GLU A 81 10.21 -3.01 7.13
CA GLU A 81 10.79 -3.84 8.19
C GLU A 81 10.18 -3.54 9.56
N PHE A 82 9.98 -2.27 9.93
CA PHE A 82 9.34 -1.86 11.19
C PHE A 82 7.91 -2.40 11.30
N TYR A 83 7.08 -2.23 10.27
CA TYR A 83 5.70 -2.72 10.26
C TYR A 83 5.60 -4.24 10.04
N SER A 84 6.67 -4.90 9.61
CA SER A 84 6.74 -6.36 9.49
C SER A 84 7.05 -7.05 10.82
N GLN A 85 7.50 -6.32 11.86
CA GLN A 85 7.94 -6.94 13.11
C GLN A 85 6.79 -7.40 14.03
N ASP A 86 5.55 -6.98 13.76
CA ASP A 86 4.38 -7.26 14.60
C ASP A 86 3.30 -8.14 13.92
N SER A 87 3.69 -9.09 13.06
CA SER A 87 2.75 -9.96 12.31
C SER A 87 3.16 -11.42 12.15
#